data_AF-A0A939ZDW3-F1
#
_entry.id   AF-A0A939ZDW3-F1
#
_cell.length_a   1.000
_cell.length_b   1.000
_cell.length_c   1.000
_cell.angle_alpha   90.00
_cell.angle_beta   90.00
_cell.angle_gamma   90.00
#
_symmetry.space_group_name_H-M   'P 1'
#
loop_
_entity.id
_entity.type
_entity.pdbx_description
1 polymer ?
#
loop_
_entity_poly.entity_id
_entity_poly.type
_entity_poly.pdbx_seq_one_letter_code
_entity_poly.pdbx_strand_id
1 'polypeptide(L)'
;MAALDIGIDLGTASVLVYIKGKGVVLKEPSVVAIDKNTKKVKAIGEDARLMLGRTPANIVAVRPLKQGVISDYQVTEKMMKYFVQKAVGHKLLRKPRIAVCVPSGVTEVEKKAVEDAAYQVGARETLIIEEPIAAAIGAGIDISKPCGNMIVDIGGGTTDIAVISLGSAVESASLKVAGDDFNDAIVKYMRKNHSLSIGERTAEDVKIKIGTCFRRPEVDKMEVKGRHIVKGLPTSIEVTSEEMEEALE
;
A
#
# COMPACT_ATOMS: atom_id res chain seq x y z
N MET A 1 -6.75 25.20 22.19
CA MET A 1 -5.95 24.40 21.24
C MET A 1 -6.65 24.34 19.90
N ALA A 2 -5.92 24.57 18.82
CA ALA A 2 -6.42 24.44 17.46
C ALA A 2 -6.84 22.98 17.19
N ALA A 3 -7.83 22.80 16.32
CA ALA A 3 -8.21 21.48 15.88
C ALA A 3 -7.09 20.85 15.06
N LEU A 4 -6.92 19.54 15.20
CA LEU A 4 -5.85 18.82 14.54
C LEU A 4 -6.21 18.55 13.08
N ASP A 5 -5.28 18.82 12.17
CA ASP A 5 -5.37 18.48 10.75
C ASP A 5 -4.50 17.23 10.49
N ILE A 6 -5.12 16.18 9.95
CA ILE A 6 -4.49 14.88 9.67
C ILE A 6 -4.57 14.62 8.17
N GLY A 7 -3.46 14.17 7.57
CA GLY A 7 -3.44 13.55 6.24
C GLY A 7 -3.27 12.03 6.38
N ILE A 8 -4.02 11.26 5.62
CA ILE A 8 -3.93 9.80 5.59
C ILE A 8 -3.73 9.35 4.15
N ASP A 9 -2.62 8.68 3.92
CA ASP A 9 -2.45 7.87 2.71
C ASP A 9 -2.90 6.45 3.06
N LEU A 10 -4.02 6.03 2.46
CA LEU A 10 -4.65 4.73 2.70
C LEU A 10 -4.25 3.74 1.60
N GLY A 11 -2.94 3.54 1.43
CA GLY A 11 -2.38 2.67 0.40
C GLY A 11 -2.64 1.17 0.62
N THR A 12 -2.62 0.39 -0.46
CA THR A 12 -2.87 -1.07 -0.38
C THR A 12 -1.78 -1.83 0.39
N ALA A 13 -0.54 -1.35 0.35
CA ALA A 13 0.61 -1.97 0.99
C ALA A 13 0.91 -1.36 2.36
N SER A 14 0.80 -0.05 2.49
CA SER A 14 1.07 0.69 3.73
C SER A 14 0.12 1.86 3.92
N VAL A 15 -0.15 2.19 5.18
CA VAL A 15 -0.84 3.40 5.60
C VAL A 15 0.17 4.38 6.19
N LEU A 16 0.10 5.64 5.76
CA LEU A 16 0.86 6.73 6.36
C LEU A 16 -0.10 7.72 7.01
N VAL A 17 0.26 8.21 8.19
CA VAL A 17 -0.47 9.29 8.86
C VAL A 17 0.45 10.48 9.04
N TYR A 18 0.04 11.60 8.45
CA TYR A 18 0.68 12.90 8.57
C TYR A 18 -0.12 13.78 9.54
N ILE A 19 0.57 14.50 10.42
CA ILE A 19 -0.04 15.53 11.26
C ILE A 19 0.59 16.88 10.92
N LYS A 20 -0.25 17.87 10.64
CA LYS A 20 0.20 19.23 10.34
C LYS A 20 1.08 19.77 11.47
N GLY A 21 2.29 20.21 11.10
CA GLY A 21 3.30 20.70 12.04
C GLY A 21 4.12 19.62 12.76
N LYS A 22 3.84 18.34 12.54
CA LYS A 22 4.65 17.20 13.05
C LYS A 22 5.28 16.36 11.96
N GLY A 23 4.76 16.39 10.73
CA GLY A 23 5.23 15.51 9.66
C GLY A 23 4.50 14.17 9.66
N VAL A 24 5.12 13.18 9.02
CA VAL A 24 4.66 11.78 9.06
C VAL A 24 4.96 11.19 10.43
N VAL A 25 3.92 10.81 11.17
CA VAL A 25 4.03 10.28 12.54
C VAL A 25 3.78 8.78 12.62
N LEU A 26 3.24 8.18 11.56
CA LEU A 26 2.98 6.75 11.46
C LEU A 26 3.21 6.29 10.03
N LYS A 27 3.88 5.14 9.90
CA LYS A 27 4.01 4.36 8.67
C LYS A 27 3.91 2.89 9.04
N GLU A 28 2.82 2.24 8.66
CA GLU A 28 2.51 0.85 9.03
C GLU A 28 2.00 0.07 7.83
N PRO A 29 2.22 -1.25 7.74
CA PRO A 29 1.60 -2.08 6.72
C PRO A 29 0.08 -2.07 6.78
N SER A 30 -0.58 -2.12 5.63
CA SER A 30 -2.04 -2.20 5.50
C SER A 30 -2.53 -3.65 5.70
N VAL A 31 -2.19 -4.26 6.84
CA VAL A 31 -2.46 -5.68 7.13
C VAL A 31 -3.19 -5.80 8.46
N VAL A 32 -4.21 -6.67 8.49
CA VAL A 32 -4.99 -6.99 9.69
C VAL A 32 -5.05 -8.50 9.87
N ALA A 33 -4.69 -8.98 11.06
CA ALA A 33 -4.89 -10.38 11.45
C ALA A 33 -6.23 -10.52 12.17
N ILE A 34 -7.11 -11.37 11.66
CA ILE A 34 -8.43 -11.65 12.24
C ILE A 34 -8.58 -13.12 12.57
N ASP A 35 -9.34 -13.40 13.64
CA ASP A 35 -9.84 -14.74 13.91
C ASP A 35 -11.03 -15.04 12.98
N LYS A 36 -10.95 -16.14 12.22
CA LYS A 36 -11.94 -16.48 11.18
C LYS A 36 -13.34 -16.71 11.74
N ASN A 37 -13.43 -17.26 12.95
CA ASN A 37 -14.69 -17.67 13.57
C ASN A 37 -15.38 -16.49 14.24
N THR A 38 -14.62 -15.68 14.97
CA THR A 38 -15.16 -14.57 15.77
C THR A 38 -15.10 -13.20 15.08
N LYS A 39 -14.37 -13.10 13.96
CA LYS A 39 -14.06 -11.84 13.26
C LYS A 39 -13.40 -10.78 14.15
N LYS A 40 -12.85 -11.20 15.29
CA LYS A 40 -12.10 -10.34 16.20
C LYS A 40 -10.72 -10.07 15.62
N VAL A 41 -10.31 -8.82 15.65
CA VAL A 41 -8.96 -8.41 15.30
C VAL A 41 -7.99 -8.91 16.36
N LYS A 42 -6.89 -9.50 15.91
CA LYS A 42 -5.80 -10.04 16.74
C LYS A 42 -4.55 -9.16 16.67
N ALA A 43 -4.24 -8.62 15.49
CA ALA A 43 -3.14 -7.71 15.27
C ALA A 43 -3.44 -6.80 14.06
N ILE A 44 -2.78 -5.63 14.00
CA ILE A 44 -2.86 -4.67 12.90
C ILE A 44 -1.45 -4.12 12.64
N GLY A 45 -1.12 -3.81 11.39
CA GLY A 45 0.17 -3.23 11.03
C GLY A 45 1.28 -4.27 10.99
N GLU A 46 2.46 -3.91 11.48
CA GLU A 46 3.65 -4.77 11.41
C GLU A 46 3.44 -6.13 12.08
N ASP A 47 2.78 -6.16 13.25
CA ASP A 47 2.47 -7.41 13.96
C ASP A 47 1.60 -8.35 13.11
N ALA A 48 0.66 -7.80 12.33
CA ALA A 48 -0.17 -8.59 11.43
C ALA A 48 0.61 -9.01 10.17
N ARG A 49 1.48 -8.14 9.63
CA ARG A 49 2.33 -8.45 8.48
C ARG A 49 3.26 -9.63 8.75
N LEU A 50 3.85 -9.70 9.95
CA LEU A 50 4.71 -10.82 10.36
C LEU A 50 4.00 -12.17 10.38
N MET A 51 2.66 -12.18 10.46
CA MET A 51 1.83 -13.38 10.43
C MET A 51 1.50 -13.86 9.00
N LEU A 52 1.74 -13.06 7.94
CA LEU A 52 1.43 -13.45 6.56
C LEU A 52 2.16 -14.74 6.17
N GLY A 53 1.39 -15.74 5.72
CA GLY A 53 1.92 -17.07 5.37
C GLY A 53 2.37 -17.92 6.57
N ARG A 54 2.15 -17.45 7.81
CA ARG A 54 2.58 -18.10 9.07
C ARG A 54 1.45 -18.24 10.10
N THR A 55 0.20 -17.98 9.71
CA THR A 55 -0.97 -18.07 10.60
C THR A 55 -1.39 -19.52 10.88
N PRO A 56 -1.82 -19.85 12.11
CA PRO A 56 -2.55 -21.08 12.38
C PRO A 56 -3.92 -21.09 11.66
N ALA A 57 -4.57 -22.25 11.56
CA ALA A 57 -5.76 -22.45 10.73
C ALA A 57 -6.92 -21.46 11.00
N ASN A 58 -7.09 -21.03 12.25
CA ASN A 58 -8.16 -20.14 12.70
C ASN A 58 -7.85 -18.64 12.59
N ILE A 59 -6.61 -18.25 12.27
CA ILE A 59 -6.22 -16.86 12.06
C ILE A 59 -5.99 -16.64 10.56
N VAL A 60 -6.36 -15.47 10.07
CA VAL A 60 -6.01 -15.03 8.72
C VAL A 60 -5.52 -13.59 8.76
N ALA A 61 -4.37 -13.35 8.16
CA ALA A 61 -3.89 -12.00 7.87
C ALA A 61 -4.42 -11.59 6.50
N VAL A 62 -5.10 -10.44 6.45
CA VAL A 62 -5.75 -9.90 5.25
C VAL A 62 -5.27 -8.48 5.00
N ARG A 63 -5.18 -8.11 3.72
CA ARG A 63 -5.03 -6.71 3.28
C ARG A 63 -6.42 -6.21 2.90
N PRO A 64 -7.03 -5.28 3.65
CA PRO A 64 -8.42 -4.88 3.42
C PRO A 64 -8.57 -3.88 2.26
N LEU A 65 -7.44 -3.43 1.70
CA LEU A 65 -7.35 -2.54 0.56
C LEU A 65 -6.74 -3.31 -0.61
N LYS A 66 -7.33 -3.19 -1.80
CA LYS A 66 -6.84 -3.86 -3.01
C LYS A 66 -7.06 -2.95 -4.20
N GLN A 67 -6.07 -2.83 -5.09
CA GLN A 67 -6.14 -1.96 -6.27
C GLN A 67 -6.63 -0.54 -5.95
N GLY A 68 -6.10 0.04 -4.87
CA GLY A 68 -6.41 1.41 -4.43
C GLY A 68 -7.80 1.60 -3.80
N VAL A 69 -8.59 0.54 -3.62
CA VAL A 69 -9.97 0.63 -3.11
C VAL A 69 -10.23 -0.23 -1.88
N ILE A 70 -11.26 0.13 -1.12
CA ILE A 70 -11.71 -0.60 0.07
C ILE A 70 -12.40 -1.90 -0.37
N SER A 71 -11.74 -3.04 -0.10
CA SER A 71 -12.27 -4.37 -0.40
C SER A 71 -13.04 -4.99 0.79
N ASP A 72 -12.69 -4.60 2.02
CA ASP A 72 -13.43 -4.95 3.23
C ASP A 72 -13.58 -3.70 4.11
N TYR A 73 -14.78 -3.14 4.12
CA TYR A 73 -15.09 -1.91 4.84
C TYR A 73 -14.91 -2.08 6.36
N GLN A 74 -15.41 -3.18 6.95
CA GLN A 74 -15.36 -3.37 8.40
C GLN A 74 -13.92 -3.55 8.91
N VAL A 75 -13.08 -4.24 8.13
CA VAL A 75 -11.67 -4.40 8.47
C VAL A 75 -10.91 -3.10 8.26
N THR A 76 -11.18 -2.37 7.18
CA THR A 76 -10.57 -1.05 6.91
C THR A 76 -10.90 -0.04 8.00
N GLU A 77 -12.15 0.04 8.43
CA GLU A 77 -12.58 0.94 9.51
C GLU A 77 -11.80 0.67 10.80
N LYS A 78 -11.69 -0.60 11.21
CA LYS A 78 -10.94 -0.99 12.42
C LYS A 78 -9.44 -0.67 12.29
N MET A 79 -8.86 -0.90 11.11
CA MET A 79 -7.46 -0.58 10.81
C MET A 79 -7.20 0.92 10.87
N MET A 80 -8.01 1.71 10.16
CA MET A 80 -7.90 3.17 10.14
C MET A 80 -8.10 3.74 11.55
N LYS A 81 -9.07 3.23 12.32
CA LYS A 81 -9.30 3.63 13.71
C LYS A 81 -8.08 3.38 14.58
N TYR A 82 -7.48 2.20 14.44
CA TYR A 82 -6.27 1.85 15.18
C TYR A 82 -5.10 2.77 14.82
N PHE A 83 -4.83 3.02 13.54
CA PHE A 83 -3.72 3.87 13.12
C PHE A 83 -3.92 5.34 13.51
N VAL A 84 -5.13 5.88 13.36
CA VAL A 84 -5.44 7.22 13.85
C VAL A 84 -5.21 7.26 15.36
N GLN A 85 -5.82 6.36 16.15
CA GLN A 85 -5.62 6.34 17.60
C GLN A 85 -4.15 6.17 18.02
N LYS A 86 -3.36 5.37 17.30
CA LYS A 86 -1.92 5.20 17.52
C LYS A 86 -1.14 6.50 17.23
N ALA A 87 -1.52 7.25 16.20
CA ALA A 87 -0.88 8.50 15.80
C ALA A 87 -1.24 9.70 16.70
N VAL A 88 -2.49 9.82 17.13
CA VAL A 88 -2.99 10.98 17.91
C VAL A 88 -3.20 10.71 19.39
N GLY A 89 -3.21 9.45 19.81
CA GLY A 89 -3.55 9.05 21.18
C GLY A 89 -5.06 8.99 21.45
N HIS A 90 -5.41 8.46 22.62
CA HIS A 90 -6.81 8.13 22.97
C HIS A 90 -7.69 9.32 23.40
N LYS A 91 -7.13 10.52 23.60
CA LYS A 91 -7.86 11.68 24.15
C LYS A 91 -7.68 12.93 23.29
N LEU A 92 -8.39 12.97 22.17
CA LEU A 92 -8.60 14.22 21.43
C LEU A 92 -9.78 14.98 22.06
N LEU A 93 -9.50 16.16 22.61
CA LEU A 93 -10.53 17.07 23.14
C LEU A 93 -11.46 17.60 22.03
N ARG A 94 -11.01 17.59 20.77
CA ARG A 94 -11.78 18.01 19.59
C ARG A 94 -11.54 17.04 18.43
N LYS A 95 -12.61 16.71 17.71
CA LYS A 95 -12.56 15.90 16.49
C LYS A 95 -11.66 16.57 15.41
N PRO A 96 -10.75 15.83 14.76
CA PRO A 96 -9.84 16.36 13.75
C PRO A 96 -10.52 16.59 12.39
N ARG A 97 -9.87 17.35 11.51
CA ARG A 97 -10.13 17.35 10.07
C ARG A 97 -9.20 16.31 9.45
N ILE A 98 -9.72 15.47 8.56
CA ILE A 98 -8.93 14.39 7.95
C ILE A 98 -8.98 14.56 6.43
N ALA A 99 -7.82 14.65 5.79
CA ALA A 99 -7.67 14.49 4.36
C ALA A 99 -7.24 13.04 4.07
N VAL A 100 -7.89 12.36 3.11
CA VAL A 100 -7.55 10.99 2.73
C VAL A 100 -7.26 10.94 1.23
N CYS A 101 -6.13 10.33 0.86
CA CYS A 101 -5.78 10.11 -0.54
C CYS A 101 -6.61 8.98 -1.15
N VAL A 102 -6.97 9.11 -2.42
CA VAL A 102 -7.62 8.07 -3.23
C VAL A 102 -7.02 8.07 -4.64
N PRO A 103 -7.04 6.94 -5.36
CA PRO A 103 -6.62 6.89 -6.76
C PRO A 103 -7.42 7.85 -7.63
N SER A 104 -6.82 8.32 -8.73
CA SER A 104 -7.46 9.23 -9.68
C SER A 104 -8.68 8.62 -10.39
N GLY A 105 -8.69 7.30 -10.57
CA GLY A 105 -9.77 6.55 -11.22
C GLY A 105 -10.86 6.03 -10.29
N VAL A 106 -10.91 6.49 -9.03
CA VAL A 106 -11.83 5.97 -8.02
C VAL A 106 -13.30 6.34 -8.32
N THR A 107 -14.22 5.40 -8.12
CA THR A 107 -15.66 5.64 -8.32
C THR A 107 -16.27 6.43 -7.15
N GLU A 108 -17.41 7.07 -7.37
CA GLU A 108 -18.10 7.81 -6.29
C GLU A 108 -18.51 6.92 -5.11
N VAL A 109 -18.81 5.64 -5.36
CA VAL A 109 -19.11 4.67 -4.28
C VAL A 109 -17.87 4.38 -3.44
N GLU A 110 -16.70 4.25 -4.07
CA GLU A 110 -15.44 4.01 -3.38
C GLU A 110 -14.95 5.26 -2.63
N LYS A 111 -15.08 6.47 -3.21
CA LYS A 111 -14.84 7.74 -2.51
C LYS A 111 -15.71 7.83 -1.26
N LYS A 112 -17.00 7.53 -1.39
CA LYS A 112 -17.95 7.56 -0.27
C LYS A 112 -17.55 6.59 0.84
N ALA A 113 -17.09 5.38 0.50
CA ALA A 113 -16.62 4.41 1.47
C ALA A 113 -15.40 4.94 2.27
N VAL A 114 -14.46 5.62 1.60
CA VAL A 114 -13.30 6.25 2.26
C VAL A 114 -13.73 7.41 3.16
N GLU A 115 -14.66 8.25 2.71
CA GLU A 115 -15.22 9.33 3.53
C GLU A 115 -15.90 8.79 4.79
N ASP A 116 -16.74 7.77 4.64
CA ASP A 116 -17.49 7.19 5.73
C ASP A 116 -16.55 6.53 6.75
N ALA A 117 -15.50 5.84 6.28
CA ALA A 117 -14.44 5.33 7.15
C ALA A 117 -13.76 6.47 7.95
N ALA A 118 -13.44 7.59 7.30
CA ALA A 118 -12.84 8.75 7.97
C ALA A 118 -13.78 9.35 9.06
N TYR A 119 -15.08 9.43 8.79
CA TYR A 119 -16.06 9.89 9.79
C TYR A 119 -16.19 8.92 10.96
N GLN A 120 -16.18 7.61 10.71
CA GLN A 120 -16.25 6.59 11.77
C GLN A 120 -15.04 6.59 12.72
N VAL A 121 -13.85 6.95 12.20
CA VAL A 121 -12.65 7.11 13.05
C VAL A 121 -12.62 8.43 13.83
N GLY A 122 -13.65 9.27 13.67
CA GLY A 122 -13.88 10.46 14.48
C GLY A 122 -13.57 11.78 13.80
N ALA A 123 -13.41 11.82 12.47
CA ALA A 123 -13.32 13.08 11.73
C ALA A 123 -14.57 13.94 11.95
N ARG A 124 -14.39 15.26 12.03
CA ARG A 124 -15.51 16.21 11.93
C ARG A 124 -15.79 16.65 10.50
N GLU A 125 -14.78 16.56 9.66
CA GLU A 125 -14.75 17.00 8.27
C GLU A 125 -13.72 16.11 7.58
N THR A 126 -14.13 15.58 6.43
CA THR A 126 -13.27 14.75 5.59
C THR A 126 -13.07 15.45 4.25
N LEU A 127 -11.83 15.44 3.77
CA LEU A 127 -11.44 15.91 2.44
C LEU A 127 -10.88 14.71 1.68
N ILE A 128 -11.34 14.51 0.45
CA ILE A 128 -10.76 13.51 -0.44
C ILE A 128 -9.81 14.23 -1.38
N ILE A 129 -8.60 13.69 -1.55
CA ILE A 129 -7.59 14.21 -2.46
C ILE A 129 -7.12 13.10 -3.38
N GLU A 130 -6.96 13.39 -4.66
CA GLU A 130 -6.38 12.42 -5.59
C GLU A 130 -4.90 12.21 -5.30
N GLU A 131 -4.45 10.96 -5.27
CA GLU A 131 -3.07 10.55 -5.04
C GLU A 131 -2.04 11.35 -5.87
N PRO A 132 -2.16 11.48 -7.20
CA PRO A 132 -1.17 12.24 -7.98
C PRO A 132 -1.12 13.73 -7.62
N ILE A 133 -2.24 14.33 -7.19
CA ILE A 133 -2.27 15.71 -6.68
C ILE A 133 -1.53 15.80 -5.34
N ALA A 134 -1.82 14.87 -4.42
CA ALA A 134 -1.15 14.79 -3.13
C ALA A 134 0.37 14.56 -3.30
N ALA A 135 0.76 13.69 -4.23
CA ALA A 135 2.15 13.40 -4.58
C ALA A 135 2.85 14.63 -5.15
N ALA A 136 2.22 15.38 -6.07
CA ALA A 136 2.79 16.62 -6.61
C ALA A 136 3.05 17.66 -5.52
N ILE A 137 2.06 17.89 -4.65
CA ILE A 137 2.18 18.82 -3.51
C ILE A 137 3.29 18.33 -2.57
N GLY A 138 3.31 17.04 -2.25
CA GLY A 138 4.33 16.42 -1.39
C GLY A 138 5.75 16.52 -1.96
N ALA A 139 5.90 16.49 -3.28
CA ALA A 139 7.15 16.67 -4.01
C ALA A 139 7.60 18.15 -4.12
N GLY A 140 6.80 19.10 -3.60
CA GLY A 140 7.10 20.53 -3.67
C GLY A 140 6.84 21.15 -5.04
N ILE A 141 6.04 20.50 -5.90
CA ILE A 141 5.64 21.02 -7.20
C ILE A 141 4.54 22.04 -6.99
N ASP A 142 4.75 23.25 -7.50
CA ASP A 142 3.74 24.31 -7.48
C ASP A 142 2.67 24.07 -8.55
N ILE A 143 1.65 23.31 -8.18
CA ILE A 143 0.57 22.91 -9.08
C ILE A 143 -0.34 24.08 -9.49
N SER A 144 -0.26 25.25 -8.84
CA SER A 144 -1.15 26.39 -9.13
C SER A 144 -0.81 27.13 -10.42
N LYS A 145 0.38 26.89 -10.97
CA LYS A 145 0.88 27.57 -12.16
C LYS A 145 0.23 27.03 -13.45
N PRO A 146 0.13 27.85 -14.50
CA PRO A 146 -0.34 27.42 -15.82
C PRO A 146 0.75 26.65 -16.58
N CYS A 147 1.35 25.64 -15.95
CA CYS A 147 2.33 24.74 -16.56
C CYS A 147 1.91 23.29 -16.33
N GLY A 148 2.04 22.46 -17.36
CA GLY A 148 1.71 21.04 -17.25
C GLY A 148 2.79 20.28 -16.49
N ASN A 149 2.41 19.64 -15.39
CA ASN A 149 3.26 18.74 -14.61
C ASN A 149 2.72 17.32 -14.72
N MET A 150 3.48 16.42 -15.34
CA MET A 150 3.10 15.00 -15.39
C MET A 150 3.63 14.29 -14.13
N ILE A 151 2.73 13.62 -13.43
CA ILE A 151 3.00 12.81 -12.25
C ILE A 151 2.70 11.35 -12.59
N VAL A 152 3.60 10.46 -12.21
CA VAL A 152 3.43 9.00 -12.29
C VAL A 152 3.69 8.46 -10.89
N ASP A 153 2.61 8.09 -10.20
CA ASP A 153 2.65 7.53 -8.85
C ASP A 153 2.44 6.01 -8.92
N ILE A 154 3.46 5.24 -8.54
CA ILE A 154 3.41 3.76 -8.57
C ILE A 154 3.30 3.28 -7.12
N GLY A 155 2.08 2.95 -6.72
CA GLY A 155 1.77 2.46 -5.39
C GLY A 155 1.93 0.95 -5.23
N GLY A 156 1.24 0.42 -4.22
CA GLY A 156 1.13 -1.02 -4.01
C GLY A 156 0.18 -1.68 -5.00
N GLY A 157 -0.99 -1.09 -5.24
CA GLY A 157 -2.06 -1.72 -6.01
C GLY A 157 -2.46 -0.99 -7.30
N THR A 158 -2.05 0.26 -7.48
CA THR A 158 -2.34 1.06 -8.66
C THR A 158 -1.12 1.86 -9.09
N THR A 159 -1.06 2.17 -10.38
CA THR A 159 -0.21 3.21 -10.94
C THR A 159 -1.12 4.34 -11.40
N ASP A 160 -1.01 5.50 -10.78
CA ASP A 160 -1.83 6.67 -11.05
C ASP A 160 -1.00 7.73 -11.79
N ILE A 161 -1.51 8.15 -12.95
CA ILE A 161 -0.86 9.08 -13.85
C ILE A 161 -1.76 10.30 -13.98
N ALA A 162 -1.22 11.50 -13.79
CA ALA A 162 -1.96 12.73 -14.04
C ALA A 162 -1.08 13.81 -14.64
N VAL A 163 -1.66 14.60 -15.54
CA VAL A 163 -1.08 15.87 -16.00
C VAL A 163 -1.80 16.99 -15.25
N ILE A 164 -1.09 17.73 -14.42
CA ILE A 164 -1.63 18.75 -13.52
C ILE A 164 -1.27 20.14 -14.01
N SER A 165 -2.23 21.05 -14.05
CA SER A 165 -2.04 22.48 -14.33
C SER A 165 -3.12 23.29 -13.60
N LEU A 166 -2.81 24.51 -13.17
CA LEU A 166 -3.77 25.40 -12.50
C LEU A 166 -4.50 24.77 -11.30
N GLY A 167 -3.81 23.90 -10.55
CA GLY A 167 -4.27 23.28 -9.32
C GLY A 167 -5.08 21.99 -9.49
N SER A 168 -5.31 21.55 -10.73
CA SER A 168 -6.18 20.42 -11.03
C SER A 168 -5.55 19.47 -12.06
N ALA A 169 -5.95 18.20 -12.01
CA ALA A 169 -5.65 17.26 -13.09
C ALA A 169 -6.41 17.68 -14.36
N VAL A 170 -5.67 17.90 -15.44
CA VAL A 170 -6.20 18.16 -16.78
C VAL A 170 -6.56 16.87 -17.48
N GLU A 171 -5.74 15.84 -17.27
CA GLU A 171 -5.95 14.48 -17.77
C GLU A 171 -5.39 13.50 -16.72
N SER A 172 -6.05 12.38 -16.51
CA SER A 172 -5.59 11.34 -15.60
C SER A 172 -5.92 9.93 -16.10
N ALA A 173 -5.11 8.98 -15.67
CA ALA A 173 -5.31 7.55 -15.90
C ALA A 173 -4.89 6.77 -14.65
N SER A 174 -5.65 5.75 -14.30
CA SER A 174 -5.32 4.84 -13.20
C SER A 174 -5.25 3.42 -13.73
N LEU A 175 -4.10 2.78 -13.55
CA LEU A 175 -3.83 1.42 -13.98
C LEU A 175 -3.84 0.49 -12.77
N LYS A 176 -4.50 -0.65 -12.90
CA LYS A 176 -4.54 -1.71 -11.86
C LYS A 176 -3.33 -2.65 -11.96
N VAL A 177 -2.14 -2.06 -12.14
CA VAL A 177 -0.85 -2.74 -12.20
C VAL A 177 0.15 -1.93 -11.38
N ALA A 178 0.73 -2.54 -10.35
CA ALA A 178 1.69 -1.87 -9.47
C ALA A 178 2.56 -2.86 -8.67
N GLY A 179 3.01 -2.46 -7.48
CA GLY A 179 3.92 -3.24 -6.64
C GLY A 179 3.44 -4.66 -6.27
N ASP A 180 2.14 -4.88 -6.13
CA ASP A 180 1.52 -6.17 -5.85
C ASP A 180 1.63 -7.12 -7.06
N ASP A 181 1.41 -6.60 -8.27
CA ASP A 181 1.55 -7.35 -9.51
C ASP A 181 3.00 -7.73 -9.78
N PHE A 182 3.96 -6.87 -9.43
CA PHE A 182 5.39 -7.20 -9.50
C PHE A 182 5.76 -8.34 -8.56
N ASN A 183 5.20 -8.36 -7.34
CA ASN A 183 5.40 -9.49 -6.42
C ASN A 183 4.83 -10.78 -7.01
N ASP A 184 3.61 -10.72 -7.58
CA ASP A 184 2.96 -11.87 -8.20
C ASP A 184 3.75 -12.39 -9.42
N ALA A 185 4.32 -11.50 -10.22
CA ALA A 185 5.16 -11.84 -11.36
C ALA A 185 6.41 -12.61 -10.91
N ILE A 186 7.09 -12.13 -9.87
CA ILE A 186 8.25 -12.81 -9.26
C ILE A 186 7.84 -14.18 -8.69
N VAL A 187 6.70 -14.29 -7.98
CA VAL A 187 6.21 -15.60 -7.49
C VAL A 187 5.99 -16.58 -8.64
N LYS A 188 5.36 -16.12 -9.73
CA LYS A 188 5.10 -16.93 -10.93
C LYS A 188 6.40 -17.36 -11.60
N TYR A 189 7.35 -16.45 -11.76
CA TYR A 189 8.67 -16.72 -12.33
C TYR A 189 9.40 -17.80 -11.55
N MET A 190 9.51 -17.64 -10.23
CA MET A 190 10.17 -18.60 -9.35
C MET A 190 9.53 -19.99 -9.40
N ARG A 191 8.20 -20.05 -9.49
CA ARG A 191 7.46 -21.30 -9.65
C ARG A 191 7.74 -21.97 -10.99
N LYS A 192 7.77 -21.21 -12.09
CA LYS A 192 7.91 -21.72 -13.46
C LYS A 192 9.35 -22.11 -13.78
N ASN A 193 10.30 -21.22 -13.51
CA ASN A 193 11.69 -21.33 -13.96
C ASN A 193 12.54 -22.13 -12.96
N HIS A 194 12.21 -22.09 -11.67
CA HIS A 194 12.99 -22.77 -10.62
C HIS A 194 12.28 -23.90 -9.91
N SER A 195 11.02 -24.18 -10.26
CA SER A 195 10.17 -25.11 -9.50
C SER A 195 10.13 -24.79 -8.00
N LEU A 196 10.26 -23.52 -7.62
CA LEU A 196 10.34 -23.06 -6.24
C LEU A 196 9.07 -22.29 -5.86
N SER A 197 8.37 -22.76 -4.84
CA SER A 197 7.23 -22.04 -4.25
C SER A 197 7.73 -21.09 -3.16
N ILE A 198 7.50 -19.79 -3.36
CA ILE A 198 7.81 -18.72 -2.41
C ILE A 198 6.54 -17.94 -2.05
N GLY A 199 6.54 -17.30 -0.88
CA GLY A 199 5.44 -16.43 -0.45
C GLY A 199 5.64 -14.97 -0.88
N GLU A 200 4.56 -14.18 -0.81
CA GLU A 200 4.52 -12.75 -1.15
C GLU A 200 5.66 -11.95 -0.51
N ARG A 201 5.91 -12.14 0.80
CA ARG A 201 7.00 -11.45 1.51
C ARG A 201 8.39 -11.76 0.93
N THR A 202 8.63 -13.01 0.52
CA THR A 202 9.91 -13.39 -0.10
C THR A 202 10.02 -12.74 -1.47
N ALA A 203 8.95 -12.71 -2.26
CA ALA A 203 8.93 -12.03 -3.55
C ALA A 203 9.16 -10.51 -3.41
N GLU A 204 8.56 -9.88 -2.40
CA GLU A 204 8.79 -8.47 -2.10
C GLU A 204 10.24 -8.19 -1.67
N ASP A 205 10.85 -9.06 -0.87
CA ASP A 205 12.27 -8.93 -0.47
C ASP A 205 13.19 -9.05 -1.69
N VAL A 206 12.89 -9.97 -2.60
CA VAL A 206 13.60 -10.12 -3.88
C VAL A 206 13.43 -8.87 -4.76
N LYS A 207 12.19 -8.37 -4.90
CA LYS A 207 11.88 -7.14 -5.65
C LYS A 207 12.70 -5.94 -5.14
N ILE A 208 12.74 -5.75 -3.82
CA ILE A 208 13.45 -4.62 -3.20
C ILE A 208 14.97 -4.74 -3.38
N LYS A 209 15.53 -5.94 -3.24
CA LYS A 209 16.98 -6.13 -3.24
C LYS A 209 17.60 -6.22 -4.62
N ILE A 210 16.97 -6.96 -5.54
CA ILE A 210 17.54 -7.27 -6.85
C ILE A 210 16.58 -7.05 -8.03
N GLY A 211 15.37 -6.51 -7.79
CA GLY A 211 14.43 -6.16 -8.86
C GLY A 211 14.94 -5.02 -9.75
N THR A 212 14.73 -5.12 -11.07
CA THR A 212 15.17 -4.10 -12.04
C THR A 212 14.24 -4.07 -13.25
N CYS A 213 14.09 -2.91 -13.89
CA CYS A 213 13.32 -2.73 -15.14
C CYS A 213 14.21 -2.44 -16.35
N PHE A 214 15.52 -2.60 -16.18
CA PHE A 214 16.53 -2.45 -17.22
C PHE A 214 17.78 -3.24 -16.84
N ARG A 215 18.52 -3.64 -17.86
CA ARG A 215 19.81 -4.31 -17.69
C ARG A 215 20.82 -3.46 -16.95
N ARG A 216 21.31 -3.98 -15.83
CA ARG A 216 22.35 -3.33 -15.01
C ARG A 216 23.75 -3.64 -15.54
N PRO A 217 24.75 -2.75 -15.33
CA PRO A 217 26.15 -3.04 -15.63
C PRO A 217 26.72 -4.20 -14.80
N GLU A 218 26.29 -4.32 -13.55
CA GLU A 218 26.66 -5.40 -12.62
C GLU A 218 25.44 -6.24 -12.28
N VAL A 219 25.60 -7.56 -12.25
CA VAL A 219 24.53 -8.51 -11.95
C VAL A 219 24.48 -8.72 -10.43
N ASP A 220 23.43 -8.22 -9.81
CA ASP A 220 23.16 -8.48 -8.40
C ASP A 220 22.62 -9.89 -8.21
N LYS A 221 22.91 -10.48 -7.04
CA LYS A 221 22.56 -11.86 -6.71
C LYS A 221 22.00 -11.96 -5.31
N MET A 222 21.07 -12.87 -5.10
CA MET A 222 20.47 -13.13 -3.79
C MET A 222 20.11 -14.61 -3.64
N GLU A 223 20.37 -15.18 -2.46
CA GLU A 223 19.85 -16.50 -2.11
C GLU A 223 18.37 -16.40 -1.71
N VAL A 224 17.53 -17.18 -2.38
CA VAL A 224 16.08 -17.22 -2.15
C VAL A 224 15.67 -18.60 -1.63
N LYS A 225 15.00 -18.60 -0.47
CA LYS A 225 14.48 -19.80 0.20
C LYS A 225 13.01 -20.02 -0.11
N GLY A 226 12.67 -21.25 -0.48
CA GLY A 226 11.30 -21.66 -0.72
C GLY A 226 11.10 -23.16 -0.56
N ARG A 227 9.92 -23.65 -0.97
CA ARG A 227 9.61 -25.08 -1.02
C ARG A 227 9.71 -25.56 -2.45
N HIS A 228 10.56 -26.54 -2.72
CA HIS A 228 10.64 -27.16 -4.03
C HIS A 228 9.31 -27.87 -4.34
N ILE A 229 8.72 -27.58 -5.50
CA ILE A 229 7.36 -28.03 -5.84
C ILE A 229 7.29 -29.54 -6.03
N VAL A 230 8.27 -30.12 -6.75
CA VAL A 230 8.33 -31.57 -6.99
C VAL A 230 8.75 -32.35 -5.73
N LYS A 231 9.85 -31.96 -5.08
CA LYS A 231 10.40 -32.71 -3.94
C LYS A 231 9.67 -32.43 -2.62
N GLY A 232 8.94 -31.32 -2.53
CA GLY A 232 8.25 -30.89 -1.32
C GLY A 232 9.15 -30.38 -0.19
N LEU A 233 10.48 -30.38 -0.36
CA LEU A 233 11.48 -30.02 0.65
C LEU A 233 11.85 -28.53 0.59
N PRO A 234 12.26 -27.92 1.72
CA PRO A 234 12.90 -26.61 1.71
C PRO A 234 14.15 -26.60 0.84
N THR A 235 14.33 -25.56 0.03
CA THR A 235 15.49 -25.42 -0.87
C THR A 235 15.87 -23.93 -0.98
N SER A 236 17.18 -23.68 -1.11
CA SER A 236 17.76 -22.38 -1.46
C SER A 236 18.26 -22.43 -2.89
N ILE A 237 18.05 -21.35 -3.63
CA ILE A 237 18.66 -21.11 -4.94
C ILE A 237 19.23 -19.70 -5.00
N GLU A 238 20.25 -19.48 -5.83
CA GLU A 238 20.71 -18.14 -6.18
C GLU A 238 19.84 -17.59 -7.32
N VAL A 239 19.35 -16.36 -7.16
CA VAL A 239 18.57 -15.62 -8.16
C VAL A 239 19.30 -14.33 -8.49
N THR A 240 19.27 -13.92 -9.75
CA THR A 240 19.99 -12.77 -10.27
C THR A 240 19.07 -11.59 -10.64
N SER A 241 19.64 -10.39 -10.76
CA SER A 241 18.90 -9.23 -11.26
C SER A 241 18.46 -9.36 -12.72
N GLU A 242 19.18 -10.12 -13.56
CA GLU A 242 18.77 -10.39 -14.95
C GLU A 242 17.50 -11.25 -15.01
N GLU A 243 17.37 -12.23 -14.10
CA GLU A 243 16.13 -13.00 -13.96
C GLU A 243 14.98 -12.13 -13.46
N MET A 244 15.26 -11.14 -12.62
CA MET A 244 14.23 -10.20 -12.17
C MET A 244 13.80 -9.21 -13.24
N GLU A 245 14.69 -8.85 -14.16
CA GLU A 245 14.32 -8.12 -15.38
C GLU A 245 13.33 -8.96 -16.20
N GLU A 246 13.66 -10.21 -16.52
CA GLU A 246 12.77 -11.13 -17.25
C GLU A 246 11.45 -11.40 -16.52
N ALA A 247 11.48 -11.48 -15.18
CA ALA A 247 10.28 -11.70 -14.38
C ALA A 247 9.30 -10.49 -14.40
N LEU A 248 9.79 -9.29 -14.73
CA LEU A 248 9.04 -8.03 -14.65
C LEU A 248 8.69 -7.43 -16.03
N GLU A 249 9.18 -8.02 -17.13
CA GLU A 249 8.73 -7.74 -18.50
C GLU A 249 7.30 -8.22 -18.77
#